data_AF-A0A380DYN4-F1
#
_entry.id   AF-A0A380DYN4-F1
#
_cell.length_a   1.000
_cell.length_b   1.000
_cell.length_c   1.000
_cell.angle_alpha   90.00
_cell.angle_beta   90.00
_cell.angle_gamma   90.00
#
_symmetry.space_group_name_H-M   'P 1'
#
loop_
_entity.id
_entity.type
_entity.pdbx_description
1 polymer ?
#
loop_
_entity_poly.entity_id
_entity_poly.type
_entity_poly.pdbx_seq_one_letter_code
_entity_poly.pdbx_strand_id
1 'polypeptide(L)'
;MTKIIFMGTPDFSTTVLEMLIAEHDVIAVVTQPDRPVGRKRVMTPPPVKKVAMKYDLPVYQPEKLSGSEELEQLLQLDVDLIVTAAFGQLLPESLLALPKLGAINVHASLLPKYRGGAPIHQAIIDGEQETGITIMYMVKKLDAGNIISQQAIKIEENDNVGTMHDKLSVLGADLLKETLPSIIEGTNESVPQDDTQATFASNIRREDERISWNKPGRQVFNQIRGLSPWPVAYTTMDDTNLKIYDAELVETNKINEPGTIIETTKKAIIVATNDNEAVAIKDMQLAGKRECSCQLFKWCAKHTSREETYMIENVRSLAFDTIQDILNEGAYSNLRINEVLSENELNAMDKALFTEIVYGTVKRKYTLDFYLKPFVKTKIKAWVRQLLWMSIYQYVYLDKVPNHAIINEAVEIAKNEVAITTEMS
;
A
#
# COMPACT_ATOMS: atom_id res chain seq x y z
N MET A 1 21.01 -24.12 -25.69
CA MET A 1 20.51 -22.94 -24.94
C MET A 1 21.19 -22.96 -23.59
N THR A 2 21.52 -21.79 -23.05
CA THR A 2 22.16 -21.65 -21.73
C THR A 2 21.20 -22.14 -20.65
N LYS A 3 21.65 -23.07 -19.80
CA LYS A 3 20.85 -23.61 -18.70
C LYS A 3 20.96 -22.71 -17.48
N ILE A 4 19.81 -22.18 -17.04
CA ILE A 4 19.74 -21.17 -15.98
C ILE A 4 18.98 -21.70 -14.78
N ILE A 5 19.54 -21.50 -13.59
CA ILE A 5 18.77 -21.55 -12.34
C ILE A 5 18.40 -20.11 -11.98
N PHE A 6 17.10 -19.85 -11.82
CA PHE A 6 16.61 -18.55 -11.36
C PHE A 6 16.30 -18.60 -9.86
N MET A 7 16.71 -17.57 -9.11
CA MET A 7 16.42 -17.46 -7.69
C MET A 7 15.80 -16.10 -7.35
N GLY A 8 14.54 -16.09 -6.90
CA GLY A 8 13.81 -14.85 -6.62
C GLY A 8 12.51 -15.09 -5.87
N THR A 9 11.92 -14.04 -5.31
CA THR A 9 10.73 -14.16 -4.46
C THR A 9 9.62 -13.15 -4.77
N PRO A 10 9.84 -11.83 -4.66
CA PRO A 10 8.78 -10.84 -4.79
C PRO A 10 8.34 -10.61 -6.24
N ASP A 11 7.30 -9.78 -6.43
CA ASP A 11 6.81 -9.37 -7.74
C ASP A 11 7.91 -8.74 -8.60
N PHE A 12 8.86 -7.98 -8.00
CA PHE A 12 10.05 -7.44 -8.69
C PHE A 12 10.75 -8.46 -9.60
N SER A 13 10.87 -9.70 -9.10
CA SER A 13 11.63 -10.78 -9.72
C SER A 13 10.84 -11.48 -10.84
N THR A 14 9.53 -11.30 -10.90
CA THR A 14 8.67 -12.02 -11.85
C THR A 14 8.93 -11.59 -13.29
N THR A 15 9.08 -10.29 -13.54
CA THR A 15 9.43 -9.73 -14.86
C THR A 15 10.75 -10.30 -15.37
N VAL A 16 11.75 -10.41 -14.47
CA VAL A 16 13.06 -10.97 -14.79
C VAL A 16 12.94 -12.47 -15.14
N LEU A 17 12.17 -13.23 -14.36
CA LEU A 17 11.94 -14.65 -14.64
C LEU A 17 11.21 -14.86 -15.97
N GLU A 18 10.13 -14.12 -16.23
CA GLU A 18 9.38 -14.26 -17.49
C GLU A 18 10.23 -13.93 -18.71
N MET A 19 11.12 -12.92 -18.61
CA MET A 19 12.11 -12.63 -19.64
C MET A 19 13.06 -13.82 -19.86
N LEU A 20 13.63 -14.38 -18.78
CA LEU A 20 14.53 -15.53 -18.87
C LEU A 20 13.86 -16.77 -19.49
N ILE A 21 12.60 -17.04 -19.14
CA ILE A 21 11.82 -18.15 -19.70
C ILE A 21 11.62 -17.98 -21.22
N ALA A 22 11.44 -16.75 -21.69
CA ALA A 22 11.22 -16.48 -23.11
C ALA A 22 12.49 -16.64 -23.96
N GLU A 23 13.68 -16.40 -23.39
CA GLU A 23 14.95 -16.29 -24.13
C GLU A 23 15.94 -17.43 -23.84
N HIS A 24 15.78 -18.14 -22.73
CA HIS A 24 16.76 -19.11 -22.21
C HIS A 24 16.11 -20.38 -21.63
N ASP A 25 16.94 -21.39 -21.33
CA ASP A 25 16.49 -22.66 -20.75
C ASP A 25 16.53 -22.56 -19.22
N VAL A 26 15.43 -22.12 -18.62
CA VAL A 26 15.29 -22.06 -17.15
C VAL A 26 14.99 -23.46 -16.63
N ILE A 27 15.98 -24.13 -16.05
CA ILE A 27 15.89 -25.53 -15.63
C ILE A 27 15.39 -25.71 -14.19
N ALA A 28 15.47 -24.66 -13.36
CA ALA A 28 14.98 -24.66 -11.99
C ALA A 28 14.70 -23.24 -11.49
N VAL A 29 13.69 -23.12 -10.63
CA VAL A 29 13.37 -21.90 -9.91
C VAL A 29 13.47 -22.13 -8.41
N VAL A 30 14.22 -21.28 -7.71
CA VAL A 30 14.35 -21.31 -6.25
C VAL A 30 13.68 -20.06 -5.66
N THR A 31 12.79 -20.25 -4.71
CA THR A 31 12.03 -19.15 -4.10
C THR A 31 11.78 -19.42 -2.62
N GLN A 32 11.34 -18.42 -1.86
CA GLN A 32 11.01 -18.62 -0.45
C GLN A 32 9.80 -19.55 -0.29
N PRO A 33 9.64 -20.23 0.86
CA PRO A 33 8.44 -21.00 1.16
C PRO A 33 7.17 -20.16 1.12
N ASP A 34 6.04 -20.82 0.89
CA ASP A 34 4.72 -20.19 0.99
C ASP A 34 4.54 -19.60 2.39
N ARG A 35 4.07 -18.36 2.48
CA ARG A 35 3.86 -17.67 3.77
C ARG A 35 2.40 -17.29 3.95
N PRO A 36 1.89 -17.26 5.20
CA PRO A 36 0.57 -16.75 5.48
C PRO A 36 0.54 -15.23 5.28
N VAL A 37 -0.34 -14.73 4.41
CA VAL A 37 -0.47 -13.29 4.12
C VAL A 37 -1.83 -12.74 4.54
N GLY A 38 -1.86 -11.44 4.83
CA GLY A 38 -3.07 -10.70 5.19
C GLY A 38 -3.67 -11.10 6.53
N ARG A 39 -4.77 -10.43 6.92
CA ARG A 39 -5.44 -10.66 8.21
C ARG A 39 -5.98 -12.08 8.38
N LYS A 40 -6.37 -12.74 7.28
CA LYS A 40 -6.90 -14.11 7.28
C LYS A 40 -5.80 -15.18 7.26
N ARG A 41 -4.51 -14.80 7.23
CA ARG A 41 -3.34 -15.69 7.22
C ARG A 41 -3.45 -16.81 6.18
N VAL A 42 -3.93 -16.47 4.98
CA VAL A 42 -4.07 -17.43 3.89
C VAL A 42 -2.68 -17.81 3.42
N MET A 43 -2.36 -19.10 3.43
CA MET A 43 -1.12 -19.61 2.86
C MET A 43 -1.07 -19.23 1.39
N THR A 44 -0.10 -18.37 1.05
CA THR A 44 0.00 -17.77 -0.28
C THR A 44 1.38 -18.05 -0.84
N PRO A 45 1.46 -18.62 -2.06
CA PRO A 45 2.74 -18.84 -2.72
C PRO A 45 3.36 -17.51 -3.13
N PRO A 46 4.70 -17.39 -3.11
CA PRO A 46 5.38 -16.21 -3.64
C PRO A 46 5.01 -15.96 -5.11
N PRO A 47 5.05 -14.70 -5.56
CA PRO A 47 4.85 -14.35 -6.97
C PRO A 47 5.69 -15.18 -7.95
N VAL A 48 6.98 -15.35 -7.66
CA VAL A 48 7.90 -16.15 -8.50
C VAL A 48 7.44 -17.61 -8.62
N LYS A 49 6.94 -18.22 -7.55
CA LYS A 49 6.38 -19.59 -7.60
C LYS A 49 5.19 -19.68 -8.55
N LYS A 50 4.29 -18.68 -8.52
CA LYS A 50 3.11 -18.67 -9.41
C LYS A 50 3.51 -18.62 -10.88
N VAL A 51 4.53 -17.82 -11.21
CA VAL A 51 5.08 -17.76 -12.57
C VAL A 51 5.72 -19.09 -12.94
N ALA A 52 6.59 -19.64 -12.09
CA ALA A 52 7.24 -20.91 -12.36
C ALA A 52 6.25 -22.05 -12.61
N MET A 53 5.19 -22.15 -11.79
CA MET A 53 4.11 -23.14 -11.96
C MET A 53 3.31 -22.92 -13.24
N LYS A 54 3.10 -21.67 -13.69
CA LYS A 54 2.40 -21.37 -14.95
C LYS A 54 3.15 -21.90 -16.18
N TYR A 55 4.48 -22.01 -16.10
CA TYR A 55 5.34 -22.53 -17.17
C TYR A 55 5.87 -23.94 -16.87
N ASP A 56 5.26 -24.66 -15.92
CA ASP A 56 5.62 -26.03 -15.53
C ASP A 56 7.11 -26.22 -15.16
N LEU A 57 7.73 -25.20 -14.56
CA LEU A 57 9.12 -25.24 -14.13
C LEU A 57 9.28 -25.92 -12.76
N PRO A 58 10.38 -26.67 -12.53
CA PRO A 58 10.71 -27.19 -11.20
C PRO A 58 10.90 -26.05 -10.18
N VAL A 59 10.23 -26.16 -9.03
CA VAL A 59 10.30 -25.16 -7.94
C VAL A 59 10.90 -25.76 -6.67
N TYR A 60 11.91 -25.09 -6.12
CA TYR A 60 12.56 -25.44 -4.86
C TYR A 60 12.27 -24.35 -3.82
N GLN A 61 11.83 -24.74 -2.61
CA GLN A 61 11.44 -23.81 -1.55
C GLN A 61 12.09 -24.10 -0.19
N PRO A 62 13.44 -24.06 -0.11
CA PRO A 62 14.11 -24.31 1.16
C PRO A 62 13.81 -23.20 2.16
N GLU A 63 13.48 -23.56 3.40
CA GLU A 63 13.40 -22.62 4.54
C GLU A 63 14.75 -21.91 4.75
N LYS A 64 15.84 -22.67 4.58
CA LYS A 64 17.22 -22.17 4.57
C LYS A 64 18.00 -22.97 3.54
N LEU A 65 18.56 -22.31 2.54
CA LEU A 65 19.26 -22.97 1.44
C LEU A 65 20.50 -23.74 1.92
N SER A 66 21.31 -23.16 2.80
CA SER A 66 22.50 -23.83 3.33
C SER A 66 22.14 -25.03 4.20
N GLY A 67 22.58 -26.22 3.78
CA GLY A 67 22.33 -27.49 4.48
C GLY A 67 20.94 -28.09 4.21
N SER A 68 20.24 -27.63 3.18
CA SER A 68 18.96 -28.19 2.75
C SER A 68 19.13 -29.35 1.77
N GLU A 69 18.13 -30.25 1.70
CA GLU A 69 18.06 -31.30 0.68
C GLU A 69 17.93 -30.69 -0.72
N GLU A 70 17.23 -29.56 -0.85
CA GLU A 70 17.12 -28.82 -2.11
C GLU A 70 18.48 -28.35 -2.62
N LEU A 71 19.38 -27.90 -1.74
CA LEU A 71 20.74 -27.56 -2.15
C LEU A 71 21.48 -28.78 -2.71
N GLU A 72 21.35 -29.95 -2.10
CA GLU A 72 21.97 -31.18 -2.62
C GLU A 72 21.44 -31.54 -4.01
N GLN A 73 20.15 -31.34 -4.25
CA GLN A 73 19.53 -31.53 -5.56
C GLN A 73 20.03 -30.50 -6.59
N LEU A 74 20.10 -29.22 -6.21
CA LEU A 74 20.59 -28.15 -7.08
C LEU A 74 22.06 -28.36 -7.49
N LEU A 75 22.89 -28.86 -6.59
CA LEU A 75 24.31 -29.15 -6.85
C LEU A 75 24.53 -30.31 -7.85
N GLN A 76 23.50 -31.11 -8.12
CA GLN A 76 23.56 -32.18 -9.12
C GLN A 76 23.13 -31.73 -10.52
N LEU A 77 22.61 -30.50 -10.65
CA LEU A 77 22.18 -29.96 -11.94
C LEU A 77 23.38 -29.47 -12.75
N ASP A 78 23.36 -29.78 -14.06
CA ASP A 78 24.26 -29.20 -15.04
C ASP A 78 23.75 -27.80 -15.40
N VAL A 79 24.23 -26.79 -14.67
CA VAL A 79 23.84 -25.38 -14.83
C VAL A 79 25.00 -24.56 -15.41
N ASP A 80 24.68 -23.68 -16.35
CA ASP A 80 25.66 -22.78 -16.95
C ASP A 80 25.75 -21.45 -16.19
N LEU A 81 24.61 -20.92 -15.73
CA LEU A 81 24.49 -19.62 -15.06
C LEU A 81 23.43 -19.66 -13.95
N ILE A 82 23.71 -19.00 -12.83
CA ILE A 82 22.68 -18.69 -11.81
C ILE A 82 22.32 -17.22 -11.91
N VAL A 83 21.03 -16.92 -12.00
CA VAL A 83 20.52 -15.54 -11.97
C VAL A 83 19.68 -15.34 -10.71
N THR A 84 20.02 -14.33 -9.93
CA THR A 84 19.26 -13.96 -8.73
C THR A 84 18.63 -12.58 -8.89
N ALA A 85 17.43 -12.42 -8.33
CA ALA A 85 16.76 -11.14 -8.21
C ALA A 85 15.91 -11.18 -6.94
N ALA A 86 16.28 -10.42 -5.90
CA ALA A 86 15.56 -10.35 -4.64
C ALA A 86 15.18 -11.72 -4.02
N PHE A 87 16.13 -12.67 -3.97
CA PHE A 87 15.90 -14.01 -3.42
C PHE A 87 15.72 -14.00 -1.89
N GLY A 88 16.50 -13.17 -1.18
CA GLY A 88 16.38 -12.98 0.26
C GLY A 88 17.13 -13.99 1.13
N GLN A 89 17.95 -14.88 0.55
CA GLN A 89 18.91 -15.70 1.30
C GLN A 89 20.31 -15.58 0.71
N LEU A 90 21.33 -15.81 1.53
CA LEU A 90 22.71 -15.89 1.07
C LEU A 90 22.94 -17.22 0.34
N LEU A 91 23.62 -17.17 -0.80
CA LEU A 91 24.02 -18.35 -1.55
C LEU A 91 25.31 -18.94 -0.93
N PRO A 92 25.34 -20.25 -0.63
CA PRO A 92 26.56 -20.91 -0.16
C PRO A 92 27.62 -20.93 -1.26
N GLU A 93 28.90 -20.92 -0.87
CA GLU A 93 30.04 -20.94 -1.81
C GLU A 93 29.98 -22.11 -2.79
N SER A 94 29.52 -23.28 -2.35
CA SER A 94 29.36 -24.46 -3.21
C SER A 94 28.41 -24.22 -4.37
N LEU A 95 27.34 -23.44 -4.16
CA LEU A 95 26.39 -23.10 -5.22
C LEU A 95 26.91 -21.96 -6.11
N LEU A 96 27.60 -20.97 -5.52
CA LEU A 96 28.22 -19.88 -6.28
C LEU A 96 29.29 -20.39 -7.26
N ALA A 97 30.01 -21.45 -6.90
CA ALA A 97 31.07 -22.05 -7.71
C ALA A 97 30.58 -23.09 -8.73
N LEU A 98 29.30 -23.49 -8.66
CA LEU A 98 28.72 -24.52 -9.53
C LEU A 98 28.63 -24.09 -11.01
N PRO A 99 28.00 -22.95 -11.36
CA PRO A 99 27.84 -22.53 -12.75
C PRO A 99 29.16 -22.10 -13.41
N LYS A 100 29.42 -22.57 -14.63
CA LYS A 100 30.63 -22.21 -15.39
C LYS A 100 30.74 -20.71 -15.70
N LEU A 101 29.60 -20.06 -15.95
CA LEU A 101 29.49 -18.63 -16.23
C LEU A 101 29.31 -17.79 -14.95
N GLY A 102 29.32 -18.43 -13.78
CA GLY A 102 29.15 -17.79 -12.48
C GLY A 102 27.69 -17.58 -12.05
N ALA A 103 27.53 -16.87 -10.95
CA ALA A 103 26.23 -16.44 -10.43
C ALA A 103 26.16 -14.91 -10.50
N ILE A 104 25.03 -14.38 -10.98
CA ILE A 104 24.80 -12.93 -11.09
C ILE A 104 23.56 -12.50 -10.31
N ASN A 105 23.54 -11.24 -9.88
CA ASN A 105 22.40 -10.63 -9.21
C ASN A 105 21.92 -9.39 -9.96
N VAL A 106 20.60 -9.25 -10.08
CA VAL A 106 19.90 -8.03 -10.50
C VAL A 106 19.63 -7.21 -9.25
N HIS A 107 20.53 -6.26 -8.95
CA HIS A 107 20.47 -5.46 -7.74
C HIS A 107 19.82 -4.11 -7.99
N ALA A 108 18.86 -3.71 -7.13
CA ALA A 108 18.05 -2.52 -7.32
C ALA A 108 18.67 -1.23 -6.75
N SER A 109 19.96 -1.03 -7.01
CA SER A 109 20.66 0.25 -6.81
C SER A 109 21.81 0.41 -7.82
N LEU A 110 22.38 1.62 -7.84
CA LEU A 110 23.66 1.90 -8.47
C LEU A 110 24.79 1.58 -7.47
N LEU A 111 25.28 0.33 -7.52
CA LEU A 111 26.43 -0.10 -6.70
C LEU A 111 27.69 0.74 -7.01
N PRO A 112 28.56 0.98 -6.01
CA PRO A 112 28.61 0.34 -4.69
C PRO A 112 27.66 0.90 -3.64
N LYS A 113 26.85 1.93 -3.94
CA LYS A 113 25.85 2.43 -2.99
C LYS A 113 24.71 1.44 -2.77
N TYR A 114 24.18 1.42 -1.56
CA TYR A 114 23.00 0.67 -1.15
C TYR A 114 23.12 -0.86 -1.31
N ARG A 115 24.24 -1.44 -0.87
CA ARG A 115 24.35 -2.89 -0.68
C ARG A 115 23.35 -3.37 0.38
N GLY A 116 22.67 -4.48 0.16
CA GLY A 116 21.73 -5.07 1.12
C GLY A 116 20.30 -5.25 0.61
N GLY A 117 19.37 -5.41 1.56
CA GLY A 117 18.03 -5.94 1.28
C GLY A 117 16.94 -4.92 0.98
N ALA A 118 17.13 -3.63 1.26
CA ALA A 118 16.12 -2.59 0.98
C ALA A 118 16.67 -1.36 0.21
N PRO A 119 17.40 -1.56 -0.91
CA PRO A 119 18.05 -0.46 -1.63
C PRO A 119 17.06 0.59 -2.16
N ILE A 120 15.90 0.16 -2.67
CA ILE A 120 14.88 1.06 -3.21
C ILE A 120 14.34 1.99 -2.11
N HIS A 121 13.98 1.42 -0.96
CA HIS A 121 13.54 2.18 0.21
C HIS A 121 14.59 3.21 0.61
N GLN A 122 15.83 2.77 0.82
CA GLN A 122 16.87 3.64 1.36
C GLN A 122 17.23 4.79 0.41
N ALA A 123 17.33 4.54 -0.90
CA ALA A 123 17.60 5.58 -1.88
C ALA A 123 16.53 6.70 -1.85
N ILE A 124 15.26 6.32 -1.73
CA ILE A 124 14.16 7.27 -1.61
C ILE A 124 14.20 8.03 -0.27
N ILE A 125 14.42 7.32 0.83
CA ILE A 125 14.50 7.89 2.19
C ILE A 125 15.63 8.92 2.28
N ASP A 126 16.79 8.62 1.69
CA ASP A 126 17.96 9.50 1.66
C ASP A 126 17.77 10.70 0.73
N GLY A 127 16.72 10.69 -0.11
CA GLY A 127 16.41 11.78 -1.04
C GLY A 127 17.29 11.81 -2.29
N GLU A 128 17.80 10.65 -2.71
CA GLU A 128 18.54 10.53 -3.96
C GLU A 128 17.67 10.98 -5.14
N GLN A 129 18.31 11.63 -6.12
CA GLN A 129 17.63 12.13 -7.33
C GLN A 129 17.53 11.05 -8.41
N GLU A 130 18.37 10.03 -8.32
CA GLU A 130 18.40 8.87 -9.20
C GLU A 130 18.74 7.61 -8.42
N THR A 131 18.30 6.48 -8.96
CA THR A 131 18.72 5.16 -8.56
C THR A 131 18.88 4.33 -9.83
N GLY A 132 18.90 3.00 -9.76
CA GLY A 132 19.05 2.19 -10.94
C GLY A 132 19.14 0.71 -10.65
N ILE A 133 19.49 -0.03 -11.69
CA ILE A 133 19.83 -1.45 -11.60
C ILE A 133 21.32 -1.62 -11.82
N THR A 134 21.90 -2.54 -11.07
CA THR A 134 23.23 -3.10 -11.32
C THR A 134 23.13 -4.60 -11.57
N ILE A 135 23.70 -5.08 -12.68
CA ILE A 135 24.00 -6.49 -12.87
C ILE A 135 25.43 -6.73 -12.39
N MET A 136 25.61 -7.61 -11.41
CA MET A 136 26.93 -7.92 -10.86
C MET A 136 27.11 -9.42 -10.68
N TYR A 137 28.36 -9.87 -10.67
CA TYR A 137 28.70 -11.19 -10.16
C TYR A 137 28.44 -11.26 -8.65
N MET A 138 28.03 -12.43 -8.19
CA MET A 138 27.84 -12.72 -6.78
C MET A 138 29.13 -13.26 -6.17
N VAL A 139 29.45 -12.77 -4.98
CA VAL A 139 30.53 -13.27 -4.14
C VAL A 139 30.00 -13.50 -2.72
N LYS A 140 30.78 -14.15 -1.86
CA LYS A 140 30.39 -14.39 -0.46
C LYS A 140 30.06 -13.09 0.29
N LYS A 141 30.80 -12.02 0.02
CA LYS A 141 30.57 -10.70 0.61
C LYS A 141 29.33 -10.09 -0.04
N LEU A 142 28.37 -9.72 0.80
CA LEU A 142 27.06 -9.18 0.41
C LEU A 142 27.23 -8.03 -0.62
N ASP A 143 26.65 -8.24 -1.80
CA ASP A 143 26.54 -7.27 -2.90
C ASP A 143 27.85 -6.58 -3.29
N ALA A 144 28.98 -7.27 -3.15
CA ALA A 144 30.32 -6.72 -3.34
C ALA A 144 31.09 -7.32 -4.52
N GLY A 145 30.44 -8.11 -5.38
CA GLY A 145 31.09 -8.69 -6.55
C GLY A 145 31.24 -7.67 -7.68
N ASN A 146 32.01 -8.04 -8.70
CA ASN A 146 32.30 -7.13 -9.81
C ASN A 146 31.02 -6.73 -10.55
N ILE A 147 30.92 -5.44 -10.86
CA ILE A 147 29.83 -4.87 -11.66
C ILE A 147 30.05 -5.24 -13.12
N ILE A 148 28.99 -5.70 -13.80
CA ILE A 148 29.00 -6.03 -15.23
C ILE A 148 28.36 -4.90 -16.02
N SER A 149 27.18 -4.45 -15.60
CA SER A 149 26.43 -3.38 -16.25
C SER A 149 25.57 -2.63 -15.24
N GLN A 150 25.27 -1.36 -15.54
CA GLN A 150 24.42 -0.51 -14.73
C GLN A 150 23.55 0.37 -15.62
N GLN A 151 22.34 0.66 -15.14
CA GLN A 151 21.46 1.63 -15.77
C GLN A 151 20.74 2.46 -14.73
N ALA A 152 20.85 3.78 -14.84
CA ALA A 152 20.23 4.74 -13.95
C ALA A 152 18.82 5.11 -14.41
N ILE A 153 17.98 5.48 -13.45
CA ILE A 153 16.66 6.06 -13.65
C ILE A 153 16.41 7.14 -12.59
N LYS A 154 15.79 8.22 -13.01
CA LYS A 154 15.42 9.33 -12.13
C LYS A 154 14.35 8.91 -11.13
N ILE A 155 14.49 9.38 -9.89
CA ILE A 155 13.43 9.33 -8.88
C ILE A 155 12.67 10.65 -8.99
N GLU A 156 11.41 10.59 -9.44
CA GLU A 156 10.56 11.78 -9.52
C GLU A 156 10.05 12.19 -8.13
N GLU A 157 9.63 13.45 -8.00
CA GLU A 157 9.15 14.01 -6.73
C GLU A 157 7.98 13.20 -6.11
N ASN A 158 7.10 12.69 -6.97
CA ASN A 158 5.92 11.91 -6.58
C ASN A 158 6.18 10.39 -6.60
N ASP A 159 7.41 9.94 -6.86
CA ASP A 159 7.72 8.53 -6.80
C ASP A 159 7.75 8.05 -5.34
N ASN A 160 7.13 6.89 -5.13
CA ASN A 160 7.22 6.12 -3.89
C ASN A 160 7.91 4.79 -4.17
N VAL A 161 8.10 3.96 -3.13
CA VAL A 161 8.74 2.65 -3.31
C VAL A 161 7.97 1.77 -4.28
N GLY A 162 6.63 1.79 -4.25
CA GLY A 162 5.81 1.01 -5.18
C GLY A 162 6.05 1.38 -6.64
N THR A 163 6.00 2.67 -6.97
CA THR A 163 6.24 3.11 -8.35
C THR A 163 7.67 2.85 -8.79
N MET A 164 8.65 3.05 -7.91
CA MET A 164 10.06 2.75 -8.23
C MET A 164 10.33 1.25 -8.35
N HIS A 165 9.68 0.42 -7.54
CA HIS A 165 9.76 -1.03 -7.64
C HIS A 165 9.32 -1.51 -9.02
N ASP A 166 8.18 -1.01 -9.51
CA ASP A 166 7.65 -1.41 -10.83
C ASP A 166 8.55 -0.93 -11.97
N LYS A 167 9.01 0.34 -11.91
CA LYS A 167 9.96 0.89 -12.89
C LYS A 167 11.27 0.10 -12.92
N LEU A 168 11.84 -0.20 -11.76
CA LEU A 168 13.12 -0.90 -11.63
C LEU A 168 13.00 -2.38 -12.02
N SER A 169 11.84 -3.02 -11.81
CA SER A 169 11.61 -4.41 -12.23
C SER A 169 11.71 -4.54 -13.76
N VAL A 170 11.07 -3.62 -14.51
CA VAL A 170 11.17 -3.57 -15.98
C VAL A 170 12.59 -3.25 -16.41
N LEU A 171 13.19 -2.20 -15.85
CA LEU A 171 14.57 -1.79 -16.14
C LEU A 171 15.57 -2.95 -15.91
N GLY A 172 15.36 -3.74 -14.86
CA GLY A 172 16.25 -4.85 -14.53
C GLY A 172 16.12 -6.03 -15.47
N ALA A 173 14.91 -6.32 -15.95
CA ALA A 173 14.72 -7.33 -16.99
C ALA A 173 15.35 -6.90 -18.31
N ASP A 174 15.15 -5.64 -18.72
CA ASP A 174 15.71 -5.09 -19.96
C ASP A 174 17.24 -5.08 -19.92
N LEU A 175 17.83 -4.53 -18.85
CA LEU A 175 19.29 -4.48 -18.68
C LEU A 175 19.90 -5.89 -18.63
N LEU A 176 19.26 -6.83 -17.92
CA LEU A 176 19.72 -8.21 -17.88
C LEU A 176 19.69 -8.84 -19.28
N LYS A 177 18.60 -8.65 -20.04
CA LYS A 177 18.47 -9.15 -21.41
C LYS A 177 19.58 -8.63 -22.32
N GLU A 178 19.95 -7.36 -22.20
CA GLU A 178 21.06 -6.76 -22.94
C GLU A 178 22.43 -7.29 -22.49
N THR A 179 22.56 -7.64 -21.20
CA THR A 179 23.84 -8.05 -20.60
C THR A 179 24.16 -9.53 -20.85
N LEU A 180 23.15 -10.41 -20.83
CA LEU A 180 23.31 -11.87 -20.90
C LEU A 180 24.13 -12.37 -22.11
N PRO A 181 23.97 -11.86 -23.34
CA PRO A 181 24.74 -12.34 -24.49
C PRO A 181 26.26 -12.29 -24.25
N SER A 182 26.79 -11.19 -23.71
CA SER A 182 28.23 -11.06 -23.46
C SER A 182 28.73 -11.96 -22.34
N ILE A 183 27.89 -12.25 -21.34
CA ILE A 183 28.19 -13.23 -20.28
C ILE A 183 28.27 -14.64 -20.86
N ILE A 184 27.30 -15.02 -21.71
CA ILE A 184 27.24 -16.35 -22.33
C ILE A 184 28.43 -16.59 -23.26
N GLU A 185 28.85 -15.56 -24.00
CA GLU A 185 30.02 -15.60 -24.87
C GLU A 185 31.35 -15.50 -24.10
N GLY A 186 31.32 -15.13 -22.82
CA GLY A 186 32.51 -14.90 -22.01
C GLY A 186 33.34 -13.68 -22.45
N THR A 187 32.68 -12.70 -23.08
CA THR A 187 33.29 -11.48 -23.63
C THR A 187 33.03 -10.25 -22.76
N ASN A 188 32.19 -10.37 -21.73
CA ASN A 188 31.84 -9.26 -20.85
C ASN A 188 33.05 -8.79 -20.03
N GLU A 189 33.20 -7.47 -19.93
CA GLU A 189 34.06 -6.89 -18.90
C GLU A 189 33.35 -6.93 -17.54
N SER A 190 34.12 -6.85 -16.46
CA SER A 190 33.56 -6.60 -15.13
C SER A 190 34.51 -5.75 -14.29
N VAL A 191 33.95 -4.80 -13.53
CA VAL A 191 34.69 -3.80 -12.78
C VAL A 191 34.58 -4.09 -11.28
N PRO A 192 35.71 -4.23 -10.55
CA PRO A 192 35.69 -4.35 -9.10
C PRO A 192 35.06 -3.11 -8.46
N GLN A 193 34.22 -3.33 -7.44
CA GLN A 193 33.60 -2.22 -6.70
C GLN A 193 34.62 -1.53 -5.78
N ASP A 194 34.54 -0.20 -5.68
CA ASP A 194 35.27 0.58 -4.67
C ASP A 194 34.54 0.51 -3.33
N ASP A 195 35.10 -0.26 -2.39
CA ASP A 195 34.56 -0.43 -1.05
C ASP A 195 34.49 0.87 -0.23
N THR A 196 35.28 1.90 -0.57
CA THR A 196 35.25 3.20 0.15
C THR A 196 34.01 4.03 -0.17
N GLN A 197 33.35 3.74 -1.29
CA GLN A 197 32.11 4.39 -1.72
C GLN A 197 30.86 3.57 -1.36
N ALA A 198 31.04 2.41 -0.72
CA ALA A 198 29.94 1.52 -0.40
C ALA A 198 29.07 2.08 0.74
N THR A 199 27.76 2.17 0.48
CA THR A 199 26.74 2.42 1.51
C THR A 199 25.85 1.18 1.65
N PHE A 200 25.11 1.08 2.75
CA PHE A 200 24.32 -0.11 3.05
C PHE A 200 22.84 0.23 3.26
N ALA A 201 21.98 -0.61 2.71
CA ALA A 201 20.54 -0.58 2.86
C ALA A 201 20.06 -1.87 3.53
N SER A 202 20.05 -1.86 4.87
CA SER A 202 19.53 -2.97 5.67
C SER A 202 18.02 -3.13 5.48
N ASN A 203 17.48 -4.30 5.81
CA ASN A 203 16.04 -4.50 5.85
C ASN A 203 15.37 -3.51 6.80
N ILE A 204 14.24 -2.94 6.39
CA ILE A 204 13.46 -2.00 7.19
C ILE A 204 12.90 -2.73 8.42
N ARG A 205 13.14 -2.16 9.60
CA ARG A 205 12.58 -2.65 10.87
C ARG A 205 11.43 -1.75 11.33
N ARG A 206 10.64 -2.23 12.29
CA ARG A 206 9.47 -1.50 12.80
C ARG A 206 9.83 -0.16 13.44
N GLU A 207 11.02 -0.02 14.00
CA GLU A 207 11.54 1.25 14.52
C GLU A 207 11.86 2.25 13.41
N ASP A 208 12.32 1.79 12.25
CA ASP A 208 12.69 2.62 11.09
C ASP A 208 11.42 3.18 10.40
N GLU A 209 10.28 2.51 10.58
CA GLU A 209 8.97 2.96 10.10
C GLU A 209 8.39 4.15 10.88
N ARG A 210 8.89 4.43 12.09
CA ARG A 210 8.34 5.48 12.94
C ARG A 210 8.78 6.86 12.44
N ILE A 211 7.82 7.73 12.16
CA ILE A 211 8.06 9.12 11.79
C ILE A 211 8.55 9.88 13.02
N SER A 212 9.67 10.59 12.83
CA SER A 212 10.14 11.61 13.77
C SER A 212 9.86 12.98 13.16
N TRP A 213 8.87 13.68 13.69
CA TRP A 213 8.51 15.03 13.25
C TRP A 213 9.63 16.06 13.51
N ASN A 214 10.58 15.74 14.39
CA ASN A 214 11.78 16.56 14.66
C ASN A 214 12.81 16.56 13.51
N LYS A 215 12.54 15.88 12.40
CA LYS A 215 13.36 15.94 11.19
C LYS A 215 12.90 17.08 10.26
N PRO A 216 13.75 17.54 9.33
CA PRO A 216 13.34 18.43 8.23
C PRO A 216 12.16 17.89 7.43
N GLY A 217 11.29 18.76 6.92
CA GLY A 217 10.08 18.38 6.16
C GLY A 217 10.38 17.41 5.04
N ARG A 218 11.36 17.75 4.19
CA ARG A 218 11.86 16.88 3.11
C ARG A 218 12.22 15.46 3.58
N GLN A 219 12.87 15.31 4.74
CA GLN A 219 13.24 13.99 5.25
C GLN A 219 12.02 13.19 5.71
N VAL A 220 11.04 13.85 6.35
CA VAL A 220 9.79 13.19 6.75
C VAL A 220 8.98 12.76 5.53
N PHE A 221 8.87 13.63 4.53
CA PHE A 221 8.23 13.33 3.25
C PHE A 221 8.91 12.15 2.53
N ASN A 222 10.23 12.18 2.43
CA ASN A 222 11.01 11.07 1.85
C ASN A 222 10.83 9.77 2.63
N GLN A 223 10.75 9.82 3.97
CA GLN A 223 10.45 8.63 4.78
C GLN A 223 9.06 8.06 4.48
N ILE A 224 8.05 8.92 4.32
CA ILE A 224 6.67 8.49 3.99
C ILE A 224 6.64 7.79 2.63
N ARG A 225 7.09 8.47 1.56
CA ARG A 225 7.08 7.87 0.20
C ARG A 225 8.07 6.71 0.08
N GLY A 226 9.17 6.75 0.83
CA GLY A 226 10.20 5.70 0.92
C GLY A 226 9.77 4.46 1.70
N LEU A 227 8.57 4.46 2.30
CA LEU A 227 7.97 3.31 2.96
C LEU A 227 6.57 2.98 2.40
N SER A 228 6.14 3.67 1.35
CA SER A 228 4.81 3.48 0.74
C SER A 228 4.92 2.71 -0.58
N PRO A 229 4.06 1.70 -0.83
CA PRO A 229 2.90 1.28 -0.03
C PRO A 229 3.23 0.19 1.02
N TRP A 230 4.50 -0.18 1.19
CA TRP A 230 4.96 -1.09 2.25
C TRP A 230 6.36 -0.74 2.77
N PRO A 231 6.64 -0.94 4.07
CA PRO A 231 5.75 -1.41 5.16
C PRO A 231 4.80 -0.33 5.74
N VAL A 232 4.87 0.88 5.21
CA VAL A 232 4.14 2.11 5.56
C VAL A 232 4.68 2.79 6.81
N ALA A 233 5.05 4.06 6.66
CA ALA A 233 5.47 4.91 7.77
C ALA A 233 4.33 5.08 8.79
N TYR A 234 4.64 5.26 10.07
CA TYR A 234 3.62 5.52 11.08
C TYR A 234 4.04 6.54 12.11
N THR A 235 3.04 7.18 12.71
CA THR A 235 3.16 8.03 13.89
C THR A 235 2.09 7.61 14.92
N THR A 236 1.95 8.36 15.99
CA THR A 236 0.93 8.16 17.03
C THR A 236 0.04 9.38 17.15
N MET A 237 -1.26 9.16 17.28
CA MET A 237 -2.26 10.19 17.63
C MET A 237 -3.15 9.62 18.73
N ASP A 238 -3.28 10.33 19.85
CA ASP A 238 -3.99 9.86 21.06
C ASP A 238 -3.55 8.43 21.45
N ASP A 239 -2.24 8.23 21.55
CA ASP A 239 -1.57 6.94 21.83
C ASP A 239 -1.91 5.79 20.87
N THR A 240 -2.60 6.08 19.76
CA THR A 240 -3.00 5.11 18.75
C THR A 240 -2.11 5.22 17.51
N ASN A 241 -1.67 4.08 16.98
CA ASN A 241 -0.87 4.05 15.76
C ASN A 241 -1.67 4.60 14.56
N LEU A 242 -1.07 5.55 13.86
CA LEU A 242 -1.56 6.13 12.62
C LEU A 242 -0.53 5.87 11.52
N LYS A 243 -0.87 5.00 10.56
CA LYS A 243 -0.06 4.79 9.35
C LYS A 243 -0.32 5.90 8.35
N ILE A 244 0.72 6.32 7.63
CA ILE A 244 0.66 7.40 6.63
C ILE A 244 1.17 6.85 5.30
N TYR A 245 0.30 6.89 4.28
CA TYR A 245 0.52 6.28 2.97
C TYR A 245 0.92 7.31 1.92
N ASP A 246 0.33 8.50 1.97
CA ASP A 246 0.58 9.58 1.02
C ASP A 246 0.65 10.92 1.74
N ALA A 247 1.57 11.77 1.28
CA ALA A 247 1.77 13.10 1.80
C ALA A 247 2.33 14.04 0.73
N GLU A 248 2.33 15.33 1.02
CA GLU A 248 2.91 16.38 0.19
C GLU A 248 3.72 17.33 1.07
N LEU A 249 4.76 17.96 0.50
CA LEU A 249 5.47 19.05 1.17
C LEU A 249 4.75 20.37 0.95
N VAL A 250 4.69 21.16 2.01
CA VAL A 250 4.06 22.48 2.01
C VAL A 250 4.99 23.46 2.72
N GLU A 251 5.26 24.60 2.10
CA GLU A 251 5.98 25.68 2.77
C GLU A 251 5.10 26.34 3.83
N THR A 252 5.70 26.67 4.96
CA THR A 252 5.03 27.37 6.05
C THR A 252 5.74 28.67 6.37
N ASN A 253 4.94 29.70 6.64
CA ASN A 253 5.44 31.03 7.02
C ASN A 253 5.65 31.17 8.54
N LYS A 254 5.48 30.09 9.31
CA LYS A 254 5.52 30.08 10.77
C LYS A 254 6.22 28.84 11.26
N ILE A 255 7.25 29.03 12.09
CA ILE A 255 7.87 27.94 12.84
C ILE A 255 6.87 27.51 13.92
N ASN A 256 6.39 26.28 13.82
CA ASN A 256 5.54 25.64 14.82
C ASN A 256 6.35 24.56 15.53
N GLU A 257 5.91 24.12 16.71
CA GLU A 257 6.54 22.97 17.36
C GLU A 257 6.37 21.71 16.49
N PRO A 258 7.45 20.94 16.21
CA PRO A 258 7.37 19.76 15.37
C PRO A 258 6.33 18.74 15.85
N GLY A 259 5.51 18.23 14.94
CA GLY A 259 4.40 17.33 15.22
C GLY A 259 3.07 18.03 15.53
N THR A 260 3.04 19.36 15.57
CA THR A 260 1.80 20.14 15.72
C THR A 260 0.99 20.12 14.44
N ILE A 261 -0.31 19.85 14.54
CA ILE A 261 -1.26 20.05 13.44
C ILE A 261 -1.44 21.56 13.24
N ILE A 262 -0.93 22.09 12.13
CA ILE A 262 -1.02 23.52 11.77
C ILE A 262 -2.40 23.85 11.23
N GLU A 263 -2.92 22.97 10.37
CA GLU A 263 -4.19 23.18 9.67
C GLU A 263 -4.79 21.81 9.32
N THR A 264 -6.12 21.75 9.31
CA THR A 264 -6.85 20.60 8.76
C THR A 264 -7.81 21.07 7.67
N THR A 265 -7.55 20.64 6.44
CA THR A 265 -8.40 20.94 5.29
C THR A 265 -9.34 19.76 4.99
N LYS A 266 -10.14 19.87 3.92
CA LYS A 266 -10.88 18.71 3.41
C LYS A 266 -9.94 17.65 2.82
N LYS A 267 -8.74 18.02 2.35
CA LYS A 267 -7.87 17.14 1.57
C LYS A 267 -6.64 16.63 2.33
N ALA A 268 -6.24 17.32 3.39
CA ALA A 268 -5.03 16.97 4.14
C ALA A 268 -5.03 17.49 5.57
N ILE A 269 -4.26 16.81 6.43
CA ILE A 269 -3.81 17.31 7.75
C ILE A 269 -2.39 17.81 7.57
N ILE A 270 -2.16 19.10 7.85
CA ILE A 270 -0.85 19.71 7.71
C ILE A 270 -0.14 19.67 9.06
N VAL A 271 0.99 18.97 9.14
CA VAL A 271 1.76 18.75 10.36
C VAL A 271 3.12 19.43 10.25
N ALA A 272 3.47 20.22 11.26
CA ALA A 272 4.74 20.92 11.36
C ALA A 272 5.93 19.96 11.47
N THR A 273 7.04 20.32 10.83
CA THR A 273 8.35 19.67 10.98
C THR A 273 9.38 20.63 11.57
N ASN A 274 10.65 20.22 11.62
CA ASN A 274 11.72 20.98 12.29
C ASN A 274 12.37 22.08 11.41
N ASP A 275 11.64 22.58 10.43
CA ASP A 275 12.06 23.62 9.50
C ASP A 275 10.85 24.36 8.93
N ASN A 276 11.05 25.19 7.90
CA ASN A 276 9.98 25.97 7.27
C ASN A 276 9.14 25.14 6.28
N GLU A 277 9.41 23.84 6.15
CA GLU A 277 8.55 22.92 5.43
C GLU A 277 7.60 22.24 6.45
N ALA A 278 6.45 21.79 5.97
CA ALA A 278 5.51 20.95 6.71
C ALA A 278 5.02 19.84 5.78
N VAL A 279 4.40 18.84 6.39
CA VAL A 279 3.90 17.66 5.67
C VAL A 279 2.38 17.66 5.69
N ALA A 280 1.78 17.76 4.50
CA ALA A 280 0.35 17.59 4.29
C ALA A 280 0.02 16.11 4.08
N ILE A 281 -0.48 15.45 5.13
CA ILE A 281 -0.90 14.04 5.10
C ILE A 281 -2.21 13.92 4.32
N LYS A 282 -2.19 13.14 3.23
CA LYS A 282 -3.35 12.94 2.33
C LYS A 282 -4.07 11.62 2.61
N ASP A 283 -3.32 10.54 2.73
CA ASP A 283 -3.86 9.19 2.96
C ASP A 283 -3.24 8.55 4.20
N MET A 284 -4.10 8.00 5.06
CA MET A 284 -3.69 7.46 6.35
C MET A 284 -4.60 6.32 6.83
N GLN A 285 -4.14 5.56 7.81
CA GLN A 285 -4.91 4.49 8.43
C GLN A 285 -4.69 4.48 9.93
N LEU A 286 -5.77 4.72 10.68
CA LEU A 286 -5.78 4.54 12.12
C LEU A 286 -5.82 3.04 12.46
N ALA A 287 -5.18 2.65 13.57
CA ALA A 287 -5.13 1.25 13.99
C ALA A 287 -6.52 0.60 14.04
N GLY A 288 -6.65 -0.59 13.45
CA GLY A 288 -7.91 -1.34 13.38
C GLY A 288 -8.90 -0.86 12.31
N LYS A 289 -8.74 0.35 11.75
CA LYS A 289 -9.60 0.90 10.71
C LYS A 289 -9.10 0.53 9.30
N ARG A 290 -9.90 0.82 8.28
CA ARG A 290 -9.44 0.78 6.87
C ARG A 290 -8.63 2.04 6.57
N GLU A 291 -7.79 1.94 5.55
CA GLU A 291 -7.15 3.11 4.96
C GLU A 291 -8.21 4.09 4.47
N CYS A 292 -7.99 5.37 4.71
CA CYS A 292 -8.92 6.42 4.35
C CYS A 292 -8.16 7.67 3.90
N SER A 293 -8.72 8.37 2.92
CA SER A 293 -8.25 9.70 2.58
C SER A 293 -8.64 10.69 3.68
N CYS A 294 -7.91 11.80 3.78
CA CYS A 294 -8.15 12.83 4.80
C CYS A 294 -9.60 13.37 4.78
N GLN A 295 -10.32 13.28 3.65
CA GLN A 295 -11.74 13.62 3.55
C GLN A 295 -12.61 12.81 4.54
N LEU A 296 -12.25 11.54 4.78
CA LEU A 296 -12.93 10.65 5.72
C LEU A 296 -12.38 10.70 7.15
N PHE A 297 -11.21 11.32 7.36
CA PHE A 297 -10.56 11.29 8.66
C PHE A 297 -11.33 12.04 9.76
N LYS A 298 -11.97 13.17 9.45
CA LYS A 298 -12.84 13.89 10.43
C LYS A 298 -14.03 13.02 10.87
N TRP A 299 -14.49 12.10 10.03
CA TRP A 299 -15.53 11.12 10.38
C TRP A 299 -14.94 9.98 11.22
N CYS A 300 -13.81 9.40 10.83
CA CYS A 300 -13.13 8.35 11.60
C CYS A 300 -12.69 8.80 13.01
N ALA A 301 -12.13 10.01 13.14
CA ALA A 301 -11.62 10.57 14.39
C ALA A 301 -12.73 10.91 15.40
N LYS A 302 -13.88 11.44 14.94
CA LYS A 302 -15.09 11.64 15.78
C LYS A 302 -15.62 10.34 16.40
N HIS A 303 -15.26 9.19 15.85
CA HIS A 303 -15.71 7.88 16.31
C HIS A 303 -14.60 7.06 17.01
N THR A 304 -13.43 7.66 17.29
CA THR A 304 -12.32 6.99 17.99
C THR A 304 -11.89 7.63 19.32
N SER A 305 -12.50 8.74 19.74
CA SER A 305 -12.45 9.16 21.14
C SER A 305 -13.39 8.29 22.00
N ARG A 306 -12.98 7.06 22.30
CA ARG A 306 -13.57 6.27 23.37
C ARG A 306 -13.09 6.80 24.71
N GLU A 307 -13.71 7.89 25.17
CA GLU A 307 -13.98 8.11 26.61
C GLU A 307 -15.02 9.21 26.91
N GLU A 308 -15.72 9.73 25.89
CA GLU A 308 -17.05 10.29 26.12
C GLU A 308 -18.09 9.38 25.48
N THR A 309 -18.95 8.84 26.31
CA THR A 309 -20.14 8.08 25.91
C THR A 309 -21.11 9.05 25.25
N TYR A 310 -20.85 9.44 23.99
CA TYR A 310 -21.93 9.87 23.12
C TYR A 310 -22.56 8.58 22.60
N MET A 311 -23.66 8.23 23.26
CA MET A 311 -24.61 7.21 22.83
C MET A 311 -24.80 7.31 21.31
N ILE A 312 -24.58 6.21 20.58
CA ILE A 312 -24.99 6.07 19.18
C ILE A 312 -26.43 6.59 19.06
N GLU A 313 -26.63 7.71 18.36
CA GLU A 313 -27.82 8.52 18.63
C GLU A 313 -29.13 7.91 18.07
N ASN A 314 -29.12 7.20 16.95
CA ASN A 314 -30.22 6.30 16.52
C ASN A 314 -29.79 5.56 15.23
N VAL A 315 -30.29 4.34 15.00
CA VAL A 315 -30.16 3.58 13.71
C VAL A 315 -30.57 4.43 12.50
N ARG A 316 -31.50 5.36 12.68
CA ARG A 316 -31.99 6.25 11.61
C ARG A 316 -30.97 7.30 11.19
N SER A 317 -30.13 7.78 12.11
CA SER A 317 -29.04 8.70 11.77
C SER A 317 -27.99 7.96 10.93
N LEU A 318 -27.62 6.75 11.34
CA LEU A 318 -26.71 5.89 10.59
C LEU A 318 -27.25 5.57 9.18
N ALA A 319 -28.57 5.32 9.07
CA ALA A 319 -29.22 5.10 7.79
C ALA A 319 -29.18 6.35 6.89
N PHE A 320 -29.38 7.54 7.47
CA PHE A 320 -29.32 8.80 6.75
C PHE A 320 -27.93 9.06 6.16
N ASP A 321 -26.88 8.94 6.96
CA ASP A 321 -25.49 9.09 6.51
C ASP A 321 -25.18 8.13 5.35
N THR A 322 -25.57 6.86 5.50
CA THR A 322 -25.36 5.84 4.46
C THR A 322 -26.09 6.18 3.16
N ILE A 323 -27.30 6.75 3.25
CA ILE A 323 -28.06 7.19 2.06
C ILE A 323 -27.34 8.36 1.38
N GLN A 324 -26.77 9.30 2.14
CA GLN A 324 -26.00 10.40 1.59
C GLN A 324 -24.76 9.89 0.83
N ASP A 325 -24.00 8.96 1.42
CA ASP A 325 -22.81 8.36 0.77
C ASP A 325 -23.17 7.72 -0.57
N ILE A 326 -24.21 6.87 -0.60
CA ILE A 326 -24.62 6.16 -1.81
C ILE A 326 -25.05 7.13 -2.92
N LEU A 327 -25.78 8.18 -2.56
CA LEU A 327 -26.40 9.08 -3.54
C LEU A 327 -25.49 10.23 -3.99
N ASN A 328 -24.56 10.67 -3.15
CA ASN A 328 -23.66 11.78 -3.45
C ASN A 328 -22.31 11.30 -4.00
N GLU A 329 -21.82 10.14 -3.54
CA GLU A 329 -20.46 9.64 -3.85
C GLU A 329 -20.46 8.46 -4.82
N GLY A 330 -21.65 7.98 -5.24
CA GLY A 330 -21.78 6.92 -6.24
C GLY A 330 -21.40 5.53 -5.73
N ALA A 331 -21.33 5.32 -4.41
CA ALA A 331 -21.01 4.03 -3.82
C ALA A 331 -22.06 2.96 -4.18
N TYR A 332 -21.60 1.74 -4.45
CA TYR A 332 -22.51 0.61 -4.67
C TYR A 332 -23.26 0.28 -3.36
N SER A 333 -24.59 0.44 -3.38
CA SER A 333 -25.47 0.28 -2.21
C SER A 333 -25.22 -1.00 -1.40
N ASN A 334 -25.01 -2.13 -2.07
CA ASN A 334 -24.74 -3.42 -1.42
C ASN A 334 -23.38 -3.50 -0.74
N LEU A 335 -22.35 -2.86 -1.30
CA LEU A 335 -21.02 -2.83 -0.68
C LEU A 335 -21.04 -1.92 0.55
N ARG A 336 -21.64 -0.73 0.43
CA ARG A 336 -21.70 0.24 1.53
C ARG A 336 -22.55 -0.25 2.71
N ILE A 337 -23.70 -0.86 2.45
CA ILE A 337 -24.55 -1.42 3.52
C ILE A 337 -23.84 -2.55 4.27
N ASN A 338 -23.20 -3.47 3.56
CA ASN A 338 -22.44 -4.57 4.19
C ASN A 338 -21.26 -4.04 5.02
N GLU A 339 -20.59 -3.00 4.54
CA GLU A 339 -19.54 -2.30 5.27
C GLU A 339 -20.07 -1.72 6.58
N VAL A 340 -21.10 -0.88 6.52
CA VAL A 340 -21.70 -0.24 7.71
C VAL A 340 -22.22 -1.27 8.72
N LEU A 341 -22.85 -2.35 8.24
CA LEU A 341 -23.33 -3.46 9.09
C LEU A 341 -22.20 -4.25 9.76
N SER A 342 -21.03 -4.31 9.13
CA SER A 342 -19.84 -4.99 9.66
C SER A 342 -19.06 -4.13 10.67
N GLU A 343 -19.18 -2.80 10.56
CA GLU A 343 -18.46 -1.83 11.36
C GLU A 343 -19.21 -1.40 12.63
N ASN A 344 -20.53 -1.64 12.69
CA ASN A 344 -21.39 -1.28 13.81
C ASN A 344 -21.97 -2.53 14.51
N GLU A 345 -21.86 -2.59 15.83
CA GLU A 345 -22.45 -3.66 16.66
C GLU A 345 -23.97 -3.46 16.83
N LEU A 346 -24.71 -3.56 15.72
CA LEU A 346 -26.17 -3.47 15.74
C LEU A 346 -26.78 -4.84 16.12
N ASN A 347 -27.84 -4.81 16.95
CA ASN A 347 -28.65 -6.00 17.19
C ASN A 347 -29.43 -6.41 15.92
N ALA A 348 -30.01 -7.62 15.91
CA ALA A 348 -30.68 -8.14 14.72
C ALA A 348 -31.85 -7.26 14.22
N MET A 349 -32.59 -6.61 15.12
CA MET A 349 -33.68 -5.72 14.77
C MET A 349 -33.19 -4.43 14.12
N ASP A 350 -32.13 -3.85 14.68
CA ASP A 350 -31.52 -2.62 14.18
C ASP A 350 -30.84 -2.84 12.84
N LYS A 351 -30.20 -4.00 12.64
CA LYS A 351 -29.67 -4.40 11.33
C LYS A 351 -30.78 -4.49 10.28
N ALA A 352 -31.92 -5.10 10.64
CA ALA A 352 -33.05 -5.23 9.73
C ALA A 352 -33.66 -3.85 9.40
N LEU A 353 -33.87 -3.01 10.41
CA LEU A 353 -34.42 -1.66 10.22
C LEU A 353 -33.48 -0.77 9.39
N PHE A 354 -32.18 -0.76 9.69
CA PHE A 354 -31.16 -0.06 8.92
C PHE A 354 -31.19 -0.48 7.45
N THR A 355 -31.07 -1.79 7.19
CA THR A 355 -31.03 -2.35 5.83
C THR A 355 -32.28 -1.96 5.05
N GLU A 356 -33.44 -2.07 5.68
CA GLU A 356 -34.73 -1.77 5.06
C GLU A 356 -34.88 -0.29 4.72
N ILE A 357 -34.47 0.62 5.62
CA ILE A 357 -34.53 2.06 5.37
C ILE A 357 -33.58 2.46 4.23
N VAL A 358 -32.33 2.01 4.26
CA VAL A 358 -31.32 2.41 3.26
C VAL A 358 -31.66 1.88 1.88
N TYR A 359 -31.88 0.56 1.74
CA TYR A 359 -32.24 -0.03 0.44
C TYR A 359 -33.55 0.52 -0.08
N GLY A 360 -34.56 0.60 0.79
CA GLY A 360 -35.89 1.07 0.46
C GLY A 360 -35.89 2.50 -0.08
N THR A 361 -35.19 3.40 0.61
CA THR A 361 -35.08 4.80 0.22
C THR A 361 -34.33 4.96 -1.11
N VAL A 362 -33.16 4.33 -1.25
CA VAL A 362 -32.34 4.43 -2.47
C VAL A 362 -33.07 3.84 -3.68
N LYS A 363 -33.69 2.66 -3.55
CA LYS A 363 -34.39 1.97 -4.63
C LYS A 363 -35.62 2.74 -5.13
N ARG A 364 -36.28 3.50 -4.24
CA ARG A 364 -37.55 4.18 -4.53
C ARG A 364 -37.43 5.69 -4.69
N LYS A 365 -36.21 6.25 -4.80
CA LYS A 365 -35.98 7.70 -4.81
C LYS A 365 -36.91 8.50 -5.75
N TYR A 366 -37.18 8.00 -6.96
CA TYR A 366 -38.10 8.67 -7.90
C TYR A 366 -39.57 8.61 -7.48
N THR A 367 -40.00 7.51 -6.88
CA THR A 367 -41.35 7.36 -6.31
C THR A 367 -41.52 8.25 -5.08
N LEU A 368 -40.49 8.32 -4.23
CA LEU A 368 -40.47 9.20 -3.06
C LEU A 368 -40.46 10.68 -3.47
N ASP A 369 -39.76 11.02 -4.55
CA ASP A 369 -39.79 12.37 -5.12
C ASP A 369 -41.18 12.73 -5.66
N PHE A 370 -41.90 11.78 -6.27
CA PHE A 370 -43.29 11.98 -6.68
C PHE A 370 -44.21 12.31 -5.48
N TYR A 371 -44.07 11.59 -4.36
CA TYR A 371 -44.82 11.91 -3.12
C TYR A 371 -44.43 13.26 -2.52
N LEU A 372 -43.17 13.64 -2.65
CA LEU A 372 -42.65 14.90 -2.10
C LEU A 372 -43.07 16.13 -2.94
N LYS A 373 -43.23 15.95 -4.25
CA LYS A 373 -43.47 17.02 -5.24
C LYS A 373 -44.59 18.02 -4.88
N PRO A 374 -45.77 17.61 -4.35
CA PRO A 374 -46.83 18.55 -4.00
C PRO A 374 -46.48 19.50 -2.84
N PHE A 375 -45.51 19.12 -2.00
CA PHE A 375 -45.16 19.85 -0.77
C PHE A 375 -43.96 20.77 -0.92
N VAL A 376 -43.15 20.60 -1.97
CA VAL A 376 -41.93 21.37 -2.22
C VAL A 376 -42.19 22.47 -3.26
N LYS A 377 -42.40 23.70 -2.79
CA LYS A 377 -42.66 24.88 -3.63
C LYS A 377 -41.40 25.63 -4.06
N THR A 378 -40.28 25.38 -3.39
CA THR A 378 -38.99 26.06 -3.62
C THR A 378 -37.86 25.04 -3.74
N LYS A 379 -36.70 25.45 -4.25
CA LYS A 379 -35.52 24.59 -4.34
C LYS A 379 -35.00 24.28 -2.93
N ILE A 380 -34.99 23.00 -2.55
CA ILE A 380 -34.42 22.52 -1.29
C ILE A 380 -32.99 21.98 -1.48
N LYS A 381 -32.19 22.02 -0.41
CA LYS A 381 -30.84 21.43 -0.38
C LYS A 381 -30.91 19.91 -0.60
N ALA A 382 -29.84 19.32 -1.14
CA ALA A 382 -29.80 17.89 -1.48
C ALA A 382 -30.00 16.99 -0.24
N TRP A 383 -29.31 17.29 0.86
CA TRP A 383 -29.44 16.53 2.11
C TRP A 383 -30.85 16.61 2.70
N VAL A 384 -31.52 17.78 2.62
CA VAL A 384 -32.91 17.94 3.07
C VAL A 384 -33.84 17.04 2.25
N ARG A 385 -33.63 16.97 0.94
CA ARG A 385 -34.40 16.08 0.07
C ARG A 385 -34.18 14.60 0.43
N GLN A 386 -32.93 14.21 0.69
CA GLN A 386 -32.57 12.84 1.07
C GLN A 386 -33.19 12.45 2.41
N LEU A 387 -33.21 13.36 3.39
CA LEU A 387 -33.85 13.16 4.69
C LEU A 387 -35.36 12.98 4.54
N LEU A 388 -36.00 13.83 3.73
CA LEU A 388 -37.42 13.72 3.42
C LEU A 388 -37.76 12.41 2.68
N TRP A 389 -36.92 11.95 1.76
CA TRP A 389 -37.09 10.64 1.13
C TRP A 389 -37.05 9.52 2.17
N MET A 390 -36.08 9.54 3.09
CA MET A 390 -35.98 8.56 4.17
C MET A 390 -37.21 8.57 5.08
N SER A 391 -37.72 9.76 5.43
CA SER A 391 -38.92 9.89 6.26
C SER A 391 -40.19 9.42 5.55
N ILE A 392 -40.37 9.79 4.28
CA ILE A 392 -41.53 9.34 3.47
C ILE A 392 -41.48 7.82 3.28
N TYR A 393 -40.28 7.25 3.06
CA TYR A 393 -40.15 5.80 2.93
C TYR A 393 -40.67 5.08 4.18
N GLN A 394 -40.21 5.51 5.35
CA GLN A 394 -40.66 4.94 6.62
C GLN A 394 -42.18 5.12 6.82
N TYR A 395 -42.73 6.28 6.45
CA TYR A 395 -44.15 6.57 6.62
C TYR A 395 -45.06 5.76 5.70
N VAL A 396 -44.66 5.58 4.43
CA VAL A 396 -45.48 4.96 3.40
C VAL A 396 -45.32 3.43 3.37
N TYR A 397 -44.12 2.93 3.67
CA TYR A 397 -43.77 1.53 3.40
C TYR A 397 -43.45 0.71 4.66
N LEU A 398 -43.32 1.31 5.85
CA LEU A 398 -43.03 0.56 7.08
C LEU A 398 -44.21 0.61 8.05
N ASP A 399 -44.96 -0.49 8.13
CA ASP A 399 -46.15 -0.61 8.98
C ASP A 399 -45.86 -0.59 10.50
N LYS A 400 -44.59 -0.77 10.88
CA LYS A 400 -44.16 -0.95 12.28
C LYS A 400 -43.48 0.28 12.89
N VAL A 401 -43.44 1.41 12.19
CA VAL A 401 -42.79 2.63 12.68
C VAL A 401 -43.84 3.71 13.00
N PRO A 402 -43.99 4.14 14.28
CA PRO A 402 -44.95 5.18 14.63
C PRO A 402 -44.66 6.53 13.94
N ASN A 403 -45.69 7.20 13.43
CA ASN A 403 -45.56 8.48 12.72
C ASN A 403 -44.81 9.55 13.53
N HIS A 404 -45.08 9.65 14.83
CA HIS A 404 -44.42 10.61 15.71
C HIS A 404 -42.91 10.34 15.82
N ALA A 405 -42.49 9.07 15.81
CA ALA A 405 -41.07 8.70 15.84
C ALA A 405 -40.37 9.10 14.53
N ILE A 406 -41.03 8.89 13.38
CA ILE A 406 -40.47 9.30 12.07
C ILE A 406 -40.21 10.81 12.04
N ILE A 407 -41.18 11.60 12.53
CA ILE A 407 -41.09 13.06 12.53
C ILE A 407 -40.04 13.55 13.51
N ASN A 408 -40.06 13.05 14.75
CA ASN A 408 -39.11 13.46 15.78
C ASN A 408 -37.66 13.20 15.32
N GLU A 409 -37.37 12.01 14.78
CA GLU A 409 -35.99 11.69 14.41
C GLU A 409 -35.54 12.47 13.18
N ALA A 410 -36.45 12.74 12.24
CA ALA A 410 -36.14 13.61 11.11
C ALA A 410 -35.81 15.03 11.57
N VAL A 411 -36.49 15.55 12.59
CA VAL A 411 -36.21 16.88 13.15
C VAL A 411 -34.87 16.89 13.87
N GLU A 412 -34.55 15.88 14.67
CA GLU A 412 -33.26 15.81 15.38
C GLU A 412 -32.09 15.66 14.39
N ILE A 413 -32.19 14.78 13.39
CA ILE A 413 -31.18 14.65 12.32
C ILE A 413 -31.00 15.99 11.59
N ALA A 414 -32.09 16.71 11.29
CA ALA A 414 -31.99 18.00 10.63
C ALA A 414 -31.31 19.07 11.48
N LYS A 415 -31.53 19.09 12.80
CA LYS A 415 -30.84 20.02 13.72
C LYS A 415 -29.33 19.77 13.72
N ASN A 416 -28.93 18.50 13.82
CA ASN A 416 -27.52 18.10 13.80
C ASN A 416 -26.86 18.49 12.47
N GLU A 417 -27.52 18.24 11.34
CA GLU A 417 -26.98 18.57 10.01
C GLU A 417 -26.89 20.08 9.76
N VAL A 418 -27.81 20.88 10.33
CA VAL A 418 -27.73 22.35 10.27
C VAL A 418 -26.57 22.87 11.11
N ALA A 419 -26.33 22.32 12.31
CA ALA A 419 -25.18 22.69 13.14
C ALA A 419 -23.85 22.45 12.39
N ILE A 420 -23.71 21.26 11.79
CA ILE A 420 -22.54 20.88 10.99
C ILE A 420 -22.35 21.84 9.80
N THR A 421 -23.42 22.15 9.06
CA THR A 421 -23.32 23.01 7.87
C THR A 421 -23.09 24.49 8.18
N THR A 422 -23.40 24.96 9.39
CA THR A 422 -23.21 26.36 9.82
C THR A 422 -21.80 26.60 10.38
N GLU A 423 -21.18 25.59 11.01
CA GLU A 423 -19.77 25.64 11.41
C GLU A 423 -18.78 25.57 10.22
N MET A 424 -19.29 25.20 9.04
CA MET A 424 -18.52 25.03 7.80
C MET A 424 -18.61 26.22 6.83
N SER A 425 -19.43 27.23 7.13
CA SER A 425 -19.58 28.47 6.36
C SER A 425 -18.98 29.65 7.11
#